data_AF-A0A842UVW2-F1
#
_entry.id   AF-A0A842UVW2-F1
#
_cell.length_a   1.000
_cell.length_b   1.000
_cell.length_c   1.000
_cell.angle_alpha   90.00
_cell.angle_beta   90.00
_cell.angle_gamma   90.00
#
_symmetry.space_group_name_H-M   'P 1'
#
loop_
_entity.id
_entity.type
_entity.pdbx_description
1 polymer ?
#
loop_
_entity_poly.entity_id
_entity_poly.type
_entity_poly.pdbx_seq_one_letter_code
_entity_poly.pdbx_strand_id
1 'polypeptide(L)'
;VMTPMIPGLMGQKMSASDPKSKIDLADDEKTVVNKLKNAYCEPGVVQDNGLLAFMKYVIMAIKEDKKEKFIVERPEKFGGNLEFKTYEEIEKAYSAKELHPLDLKNAVAKEINKLLEPFRKEKKEIEKLAKEAYE
;
A
#
# COMPACT_ATOMS: atom_id res chain seq x y z
N VAL A 1 -15.46 18.96 5.75
CA VAL A 1 -14.04 18.58 5.61
C VAL A 1 -13.88 17.90 4.27
N MET A 2 -13.08 18.46 3.34
CA MET A 2 -12.81 17.81 2.05
C MET A 2 -11.64 16.85 2.22
N THR A 3 -11.84 15.58 1.87
CA THR A 3 -10.75 14.60 1.82
C THR A 3 -9.90 14.84 0.58
N PRO A 4 -8.56 14.81 0.71
CA PRO A 4 -7.66 14.96 -0.44
C PRO A 4 -7.80 13.76 -1.39
N MET A 5 -7.65 13.99 -2.68
CA MET A 5 -7.62 12.89 -3.64
C MET A 5 -6.35 12.07 -3.44
N ILE A 6 -6.52 10.76 -3.22
CA ILE A 6 -5.42 9.82 -3.13
C ILE A 6 -4.97 9.48 -4.57
N PRO A 7 -3.71 9.71 -4.94
CA PRO A 7 -3.18 9.29 -6.24
C PRO A 7 -3.24 7.77 -6.38
N GLY A 8 -3.45 7.30 -7.60
CA GLY A 8 -3.39 5.87 -7.90
C GLY A 8 -1.97 5.31 -7.75
N LEU A 9 -1.86 3.99 -7.75
CA LEU A 9 -0.59 3.26 -7.57
C LEU A 9 0.50 3.62 -8.60
N MET A 10 0.13 4.16 -9.76
CA MET A 10 1.08 4.62 -10.78
C MET A 10 1.35 6.14 -10.76
N GLY A 11 0.98 6.86 -9.69
CA GLY A 11 1.21 8.31 -9.58
C GLY A 11 0.25 9.18 -10.42
N GLN A 12 -0.66 8.57 -11.19
CA GLN A 12 -1.72 9.27 -11.91
C GLN A 12 -3.10 9.05 -11.25
N LYS A 13 -4.14 9.68 -11.81
CA LYS A 13 -5.55 9.50 -11.43
C LYS A 13 -5.89 8.00 -11.38
N MET A 14 -6.57 7.55 -10.32
CA MET A 14 -7.07 6.17 -10.25
C MET A 14 -8.00 5.91 -11.45
N SER A 15 -7.50 5.21 -12.46
CA SER A 15 -8.29 4.78 -13.61
C SER A 15 -8.86 3.40 -13.33
N ALA A 16 -10.20 3.26 -13.40
CA ALA A 16 -10.87 1.97 -13.28
C ALA A 16 -10.60 1.06 -14.50
N SER A 17 -10.16 1.65 -15.63
CA SER A 17 -9.94 0.99 -16.91
C SER A 17 -8.63 0.20 -16.99
N ASP A 18 -7.64 0.52 -16.14
CA ASP A 18 -6.35 -0.16 -16.11
C ASP A 18 -6.31 -1.19 -14.97
N PRO A 19 -6.44 -2.50 -15.27
CA PRO A 19 -6.41 -3.54 -14.23
C PRO A 19 -5.07 -3.60 -13.48
N LYS A 20 -4.01 -2.99 -14.04
CA LYS A 20 -2.69 -2.85 -13.42
C LYS A 20 -2.59 -1.68 -12.43
N SER A 21 -3.46 -0.66 -12.54
CA SER A 21 -3.42 0.52 -11.68
C SER A 21 -4.36 0.43 -10.47
N LYS A 22 -5.21 -0.60 -10.41
CA LYS A 22 -6.15 -0.86 -9.30
C LYS A 22 -5.76 -2.12 -8.51
N ILE A 23 -5.93 -2.07 -7.19
CA ILE A 23 -5.93 -3.25 -6.33
C ILE A 23 -7.40 -3.63 -6.11
N ASP A 24 -7.75 -4.84 -6.52
CA ASP A 24 -9.09 -5.39 -6.31
C ASP A 24 -9.18 -6.06 -4.94
N LEU A 25 -10.37 -6.11 -4.36
CA LEU A 25 -10.62 -6.78 -3.09
C LEU A 25 -10.41 -8.30 -3.21
N ALA A 26 -10.63 -8.85 -4.40
CA ALA A 26 -10.48 -10.27 -4.70
C ALA A 26 -9.07 -10.66 -5.21
N ASP A 27 -8.13 -9.70 -5.32
CA ASP A 27 -6.77 -9.97 -5.80
C ASP A 27 -6.02 -10.89 -4.83
N ASP A 28 -5.34 -11.91 -5.38
CA ASP A 28 -4.48 -12.79 -4.60
C ASP A 28 -3.20 -12.07 -4.12
N GLU A 29 -2.55 -12.61 -3.08
CA GLU A 29 -1.36 -11.99 -2.47
C GLU A 29 -0.25 -11.69 -3.47
N LYS A 30 0.01 -12.63 -4.38
CA LYS A 30 1.04 -12.52 -5.40
C LYS A 30 0.72 -11.39 -6.39
N THR A 31 -0.56 -11.21 -6.71
CA THR A 31 -1.04 -10.17 -7.62
C THR A 31 -0.85 -8.79 -7.01
N VAL A 32 -1.20 -8.62 -5.73
CA VAL A 32 -0.99 -7.37 -4.98
C VAL A 32 0.49 -7.01 -4.92
N VAL A 33 1.35 -7.97 -4.56
CA VAL A 33 2.81 -7.76 -4.52
C VAL A 33 3.34 -7.37 -5.89
N ASN A 34 2.88 -8.01 -6.97
CA ASN A 34 3.34 -7.70 -8.32
C ASN A 34 2.88 -6.32 -8.79
N LYS A 35 1.64 -5.92 -8.46
CA LYS A 35 1.11 -4.57 -8.75
C LYS A 35 1.92 -3.49 -8.01
N LEU A 36 2.20 -3.69 -6.73
CA LEU A 36 3.01 -2.76 -5.92
C LEU A 36 4.47 -2.70 -6.35
N LYS A 37 5.05 -3.81 -6.82
CA LYS A 37 6.39 -3.78 -7.43
C LYS A 37 6.45 -2.86 -8.64
N ASN A 38 5.41 -2.89 -9.48
CA ASN A 38 5.27 -2.04 -10.66
C ASN A 38 4.74 -0.61 -10.37
N ALA A 39 4.36 -0.31 -9.12
CA ALA A 39 3.89 1.02 -8.72
C ALA A 39 4.99 2.08 -8.90
N TYR A 40 4.59 3.32 -9.19
CA TYR A 40 5.53 4.44 -9.29
C TYR A 40 6.05 4.81 -7.90
N CYS A 41 7.37 4.74 -7.71
CA CYS A 41 8.02 5.02 -6.42
C CYS A 41 9.50 5.32 -6.65
N GLU A 42 9.81 6.59 -6.90
CA GLU A 42 11.18 7.06 -7.17
C GLU A 42 11.92 7.38 -5.85
N PRO A 43 13.17 6.91 -5.66
CA PRO A 43 13.89 7.05 -4.39
C PRO A 43 14.11 8.51 -4.00
N GLY A 44 13.61 8.89 -2.83
CA GLY A 44 13.71 10.25 -2.29
C GLY A 44 12.60 11.20 -2.74
N VAL A 45 11.72 10.78 -3.66
CA VAL A 45 10.62 11.61 -4.15
C VAL A 45 9.33 11.29 -3.41
N VAL A 46 8.91 12.26 -2.58
CA VAL A 46 7.68 12.17 -1.80
C VAL A 46 6.47 12.72 -2.57
N GLN A 47 6.68 13.73 -3.41
CA GLN A 47 5.62 14.36 -4.20
C GLN A 47 5.10 13.41 -5.29
N ASP A 48 3.78 13.41 -5.52
CA ASP A 48 3.07 12.54 -6.48
C ASP A 48 3.30 11.02 -6.31
N ASN A 49 3.74 10.61 -5.12
CA ASN A 49 3.97 9.21 -4.80
C ASN A 49 2.68 8.58 -4.25
N GLY A 50 1.93 7.90 -5.14
CA GLY A 50 0.67 7.23 -4.78
C GLY A 50 0.82 6.19 -3.66
N LEU A 51 2.00 5.57 -3.54
CA LEU A 51 2.27 4.60 -2.49
C LEU A 51 2.41 5.25 -1.11
N LEU A 52 3.12 6.38 -1.03
CA LEU A 52 3.24 7.15 0.21
C LEU A 52 1.90 7.77 0.62
N ALA A 53 1.12 8.27 -0.34
CA ALA A 53 -0.21 8.78 -0.07
C ALA A 53 -1.15 7.68 0.46
N PHE A 54 -1.17 6.50 -0.16
CA PHE A 54 -1.97 5.37 0.34
C PHE A 54 -1.52 4.96 1.75
N MET A 55 -0.22 4.92 2.00
CA MET A 55 0.30 4.63 3.32
C MET A 55 -0.11 5.69 4.35
N LYS A 56 -0.07 6.98 4.02
CA LYS A 56 -0.47 8.09 4.90
C LYS A 56 -1.95 7.98 5.30
N TYR A 57 -2.83 7.83 4.31
CA TYR A 57 -4.27 7.96 4.52
C TYR A 57 -4.95 6.65 4.92
N VAL A 58 -4.34 5.49 4.65
CA VAL A 58 -4.94 4.17 4.93
C VAL A 58 -4.14 3.42 5.99
N ILE A 59 -2.89 3.06 5.69
CA ILE A 59 -2.11 2.16 6.56
C ILE A 59 -1.78 2.83 7.89
N MET A 60 -1.26 4.06 7.85
CA MET A 60 -0.88 4.81 9.05
C MET A 60 -2.11 5.20 9.86
N ALA A 61 -3.22 5.62 9.23
CA ALA A 61 -4.46 5.90 9.94
C ALA A 61 -4.96 4.68 10.74
N ILE A 62 -4.99 3.49 10.12
CA ILE A 62 -5.39 2.25 10.81
C ILE A 62 -4.42 1.89 11.93
N LYS A 63 -3.11 2.09 11.72
CA LYS A 63 -2.09 1.78 12.73
C LYS A 63 -2.11 2.76 13.89
N GLU A 64 -2.32 4.04 13.65
CA GLU A 64 -2.48 5.08 14.68
C GLU A 64 -3.71 4.78 15.55
N ASP A 65 -4.84 4.42 14.93
CA ASP A 65 -6.05 4.00 15.64
C ASP A 65 -5.81 2.77 16.53
N LYS A 66 -5.03 1.80 16.04
CA LYS A 66 -4.63 0.60 16.80
C LYS A 66 -3.45 0.80 17.74
N LYS A 67 -2.81 1.98 17.74
CA LYS A 67 -1.53 2.28 18.43
C LYS A 67 -0.42 1.29 18.09
N GLU A 68 -0.40 0.81 16.84
CA GLU A 68 0.62 -0.09 16.31
C GLU A 68 1.70 0.68 15.54
N LYS A 69 2.88 0.07 15.45
CA LYS A 69 3.98 0.59 14.63
C LYS A 69 3.91 0.02 13.21
N PHE A 70 4.42 0.79 12.25
CA PHE A 70 4.69 0.30 10.90
C PHE A 70 6.10 -0.29 10.87
N ILE A 71 6.21 -1.56 10.48
CA ILE A 71 7.47 -2.31 10.49
C ILE A 71 7.88 -2.60 9.06
N VAL A 72 9.09 -2.14 8.69
CA VAL A 72 9.73 -2.49 7.44
C VAL A 72 10.80 -3.54 7.72
N GLU A 73 10.49 -4.78 7.35
CA GLU A 73 11.43 -5.89 7.47
C GLU A 73 12.46 -5.84 6.33
N ARG A 74 13.73 -5.62 6.67
CA ARG A 74 14.83 -5.64 5.71
C ARG A 74 16.03 -6.41 6.29
N PRO A 75 16.84 -7.09 5.45
CA PRO A 75 17.99 -7.83 5.92
C PRO A 75 18.96 -6.93 6.70
N GLU A 76 19.67 -7.49 7.69
CA GLU A 76 20.67 -6.74 8.48
C GLU A 76 21.73 -6.06 7.60
N LYS A 77 22.08 -6.68 6.47
CA LYS A 77 22.99 -6.13 5.45
C LYS A 77 22.56 -4.78 4.87
N PHE A 78 21.27 -4.43 4.97
CA PHE A 78 20.68 -3.18 4.49
C PHE A 78 20.23 -2.26 5.63
N GLY A 79 20.73 -2.49 6.85
CA GLY A 79 20.46 -1.63 8.01
C GLY A 79 19.36 -2.13 8.95
N GLY A 80 18.95 -3.41 8.83
CA GLY A 80 18.05 -4.10 9.79
C GLY A 80 16.61 -3.57 9.83
N ASN A 81 15.72 -4.26 10.54
CA ASN A 81 14.30 -3.88 10.59
C ASN A 81 14.11 -2.44 11.06
N LEU A 82 13.28 -1.68 10.35
CA LEU A 82 12.91 -0.32 10.72
C LEU A 82 11.49 -0.30 11.29
N GLU A 83 11.30 0.43 12.39
CA GLU A 83 10.00 0.66 12.98
C GLU A 83 9.67 2.15 12.96
N PHE A 84 8.47 2.48 12.48
CA PHE A 84 7.99 3.84 12.40
C PHE A 84 6.70 3.98 13.19
N LYS A 85 6.60 5.03 14.00
CA LYS A 85 5.40 5.36 14.79
C LYS A 85 4.48 6.33 14.05
N THR A 86 5.07 7.23 13.26
CA THR A 86 4.31 8.28 12.56
C THR A 86 4.67 8.30 11.08
N TYR A 87 3.76 8.84 10.26
CA TYR A 87 4.01 8.99 8.83
C TYR A 87 5.18 9.93 8.54
N GLU A 88 5.35 10.97 9.36
CA GLU A 88 6.44 11.96 9.22
C GLU A 88 7.83 11.31 9.35
N GLU A 89 7.98 10.32 10.22
CA GLU A 89 9.23 9.56 10.34
C GLU A 89 9.53 8.77 9.05
N ILE A 90 8.50 8.18 8.43
CA ILE A 90 8.64 7.44 7.17
C ILE A 90 8.99 8.39 6.03
N GLU A 91 8.29 9.53 5.93
CA GLU A 91 8.54 10.55 4.92
C GLU A 91 9.99 11.09 5.00
N LYS A 92 10.47 11.38 6.22
CA LYS A 92 11.85 11.79 6.45
C LYS A 92 12.85 10.71 6.03
N ALA A 93 12.68 9.48 6.51
CA ALA A 93 13.58 8.37 6.15
C ALA A 93 13.59 8.07 4.64
N TYR A 94 12.44 8.22 3.97
CA TYR A 94 12.33 8.05 2.53
C TYR A 94 13.01 9.18 1.75
N SER A 95 12.75 10.44 2.13
CA SER A 95 13.38 11.63 1.50
C SER A 95 14.91 11.66 1.71
N ALA A 96 15.38 11.19 2.88
CA ALA A 96 16.79 11.03 3.20
C ALA A 96 17.45 9.82 2.50
N LYS A 97 16.68 9.02 1.74
CA LYS A 97 17.12 7.79 1.06
C LYS A 97 17.64 6.70 1.99
N GLU A 98 17.31 6.77 3.28
CA GLU A 98 17.60 5.72 4.27
C GLU A 98 16.64 4.53 4.15
N LEU A 99 15.44 4.78 3.60
CA LEU A 99 14.44 3.78 3.28
C LEU A 99 14.36 3.55 1.77
N HIS A 100 14.71 2.34 1.33
CA HIS A 100 14.70 2.00 -0.09
C HIS A 100 13.26 1.78 -0.61
N PRO A 101 12.92 2.22 -1.85
CA PRO A 101 11.58 2.04 -2.41
C PRO A 101 11.09 0.60 -2.46
N LEU A 102 12.00 -0.35 -2.68
CA LEU A 102 11.66 -1.78 -2.71
C LEU A 102 11.21 -2.29 -1.33
N ASP A 103 11.89 -1.89 -0.27
CA ASP A 103 11.58 -2.31 1.10
C ASP A 103 10.23 -1.72 1.53
N LEU A 104 10.01 -0.45 1.21
CA LEU A 104 8.74 0.23 1.43
C LEU A 104 7.59 -0.45 0.67
N LYS A 105 7.78 -0.75 -0.62
CA LYS A 105 6.80 -1.48 -1.45
C LYS A 105 6.43 -2.84 -0.86
N ASN A 106 7.44 -3.59 -0.39
CA ASN A 106 7.22 -4.91 0.19
C ASN A 106 6.47 -4.82 1.54
N ALA A 107 6.82 -3.87 2.39
CA ALA A 107 6.14 -3.65 3.66
C ALA A 107 4.68 -3.21 3.46
N VAL A 108 4.44 -2.27 2.55
CA VAL A 108 3.10 -1.83 2.16
C VAL A 108 2.28 -2.99 1.56
N ALA A 109 2.89 -3.84 0.73
CA ALA A 109 2.22 -5.01 0.18
C ALA A 109 1.78 -6.02 1.25
N LYS A 110 2.62 -6.23 2.27
CA LYS A 110 2.26 -7.09 3.42
C LYS A 110 1.07 -6.54 4.18
N GLU A 111 1.05 -5.23 4.47
CA GLU A 111 -0.06 -4.60 5.18
C GLU A 111 -1.35 -4.62 4.35
N ILE A 112 -1.29 -4.35 3.05
CA ILE A 112 -2.46 -4.48 2.16
C ILE A 112 -2.96 -5.93 2.13
N ASN A 113 -2.06 -6.91 2.06
CA ASN A 113 -2.47 -8.31 2.09
C ASN A 113 -3.16 -8.72 3.39
N LYS A 114 -2.72 -8.19 4.54
CA LYS A 114 -3.43 -8.39 5.82
C LYS A 114 -4.82 -7.75 5.81
N LEU A 115 -4.97 -6.55 5.23
CA LEU A 115 -6.27 -5.89 5.09
C LEU A 115 -7.21 -6.65 4.15
N LEU A 116 -6.67 -7.30 3.12
CA LEU A 116 -7.43 -8.08 2.14
C LEU A 116 -7.73 -9.52 2.59
N GLU A 117 -7.03 -10.03 3.60
CA GLU A 117 -7.20 -11.39 4.12
C GLU A 117 -8.67 -11.76 4.47
N PRO A 118 -9.46 -10.94 5.21
CA PRO A 118 -10.85 -11.28 5.50
C PRO A 118 -11.70 -11.39 4.22
N PHE A 119 -11.50 -10.47 3.27
CA PHE A 119 -12.23 -10.48 1.99
C PHE A 119 -11.90 -11.73 1.15
N ARG A 120 -10.66 -12.22 1.22
CA ARG A 120 -10.27 -13.47 0.55
C ARG A 120 -10.91 -14.71 1.17
N LYS A 121 -11.15 -14.72 2.49
CA LYS A 121 -11.87 -15.82 3.16
C LYS A 121 -13.32 -15.89 2.71
N GLU A 122 -13.93 -14.74 2.46
CA GLU A 122 -15.31 -14.61 1.97
C GLU A 122 -15.40 -14.51 0.43
N LYS A 123 -14.30 -14.75 -0.29
CA LYS A 123 -14.18 -14.56 -1.75
C LYS A 123 -15.33 -15.22 -2.53
N LYS A 124 -15.75 -16.42 -2.14
CA LYS A 124 -16.86 -17.13 -2.80
C LYS A 124 -18.21 -16.42 -2.68
N GLU A 125 -18.50 -15.82 -1.53
CA GLU A 125 -19.74 -15.05 -1.35
C GLU A 125 -19.66 -13.72 -2.09
N ILE A 126 -18.50 -13.05 -2.02
CA ILE A 126 -18.26 -11.79 -2.73
C ILE A 126 -18.33 -11.99 -4.25
N GLU A 127 -17.75 -13.07 -4.80
CA GLU A 127 -17.82 -13.39 -6.23
C GLU A 127 -19.25 -13.71 -6.68
N LYS A 128 -20.04 -14.37 -5.83
CA LYS A 128 -21.45 -14.63 -6.11
C LYS A 128 -22.25 -13.33 -6.18
N LEU A 129 -22.11 -12.46 -5.18
CA LEU A 129 -22.76 -11.15 -5.14
C LEU A 129 -22.29 -10.25 -6.29
N ALA A 130 -21.01 -10.30 -6.65
CA ALA A 130 -20.46 -9.53 -7.76
C ALA A 130 -21.06 -9.97 -9.11
N LYS A 131 -21.25 -11.27 -9.34
CA LYS A 131 -21.96 -11.75 -10.54
C LYS A 131 -23.40 -11.26 -10.56
N GLU A 132 -24.13 -11.40 -9.45
CA GLU A 132 -25.52 -10.94 -9.35
C GLU A 132 -25.69 -9.41 -9.49
N ALA A 133 -24.68 -8.61 -9.13
CA ALA A 133 -24.75 -7.16 -9.18
C ALA A 133 -24.29 -6.53 -10.50
N TYR A 134 -23.48 -7.26 -11.28
CA TYR A 134 -22.85 -6.75 -12.51
C TYR A 134 -23.21 -7.56 -13.78
N GLU A 135 -23.93 -8.68 -13.66
CA GLU A 135 -24.72 -9.30 -14.76
C GLU A 135 -26.16 -8.77 -14.78
#